data_AF-A0A4C2E9S6-F1
#
_entry.id   AF-A0A4C2E9S6-F1
#
_cell.length_a   1.000
_cell.length_b   1.000
_cell.length_c   1.000
_cell.angle_alpha   90.00
_cell.angle_beta   90.00
_cell.angle_gamma   90.00
#
_symmetry.space_group_name_H-M   'P 1'
#
loop_
_entity.id
_entity.type
_entity.pdbx_description
1 polymer ?
#
loop_
_entity_poly.entity_id
_entity_poly.type
_entity_poly.pdbx_seq_one_letter_code
_entity_poly.pdbx_strand_id
1 'polypeptide(L)'
;MEVFPPLKNEYREPIGSSEGYQNCRLFDTIKMLGRIQSITSNLLSKTSIFATKTVYYGKVGAELSKQVYLKEKLQPPSIDEFKRAYIGLYHISLFYASRPKDIVNLVKAFKKDDYIKYTAFFVQLLGFYSVGEIVGRRKLVGYKDYNNHH
;
A
#
# COMPACT_ATOMS: atom_id res chain seq x y z
N MET A 1 11.02 27.65 94.21
CA MET A 1 11.08 26.30 93.59
C MET A 1 9.63 25.82 93.53
N GLU A 2 8.81 26.23 92.55
CA GLU A 2 8.84 25.83 91.13
C GLU A 2 9.09 24.32 90.97
N VAL A 3 8.31 23.48 90.28
CA VAL A 3 7.30 23.66 89.23
C VAL A 3 6.68 22.26 88.90
N PHE A 4 5.35 22.23 88.70
CA PHE A 4 4.50 21.37 87.82
C PHE A 4 4.32 19.82 87.97
N PRO A 5 3.05 19.32 87.83
CA PRO A 5 2.67 17.90 87.74
C PRO A 5 2.57 17.39 86.26
N PRO A 6 2.27 16.09 85.99
CA PRO A 6 2.79 15.35 84.84
C PRO A 6 2.07 15.60 83.51
N LEU A 7 2.85 15.49 82.42
CA LEU A 7 2.42 15.62 81.03
C LEU A 7 1.42 14.50 80.65
N LYS A 8 0.23 14.91 80.22
CA LYS A 8 -0.75 14.04 79.58
C LYS A 8 -0.25 13.65 78.18
N ASN A 9 -0.34 12.36 77.86
CA ASN A 9 -0.24 11.85 76.50
C ASN A 9 -1.34 12.46 75.64
N GLU A 10 -0.95 13.34 74.73
CA GLU A 10 -1.82 13.89 73.70
C GLU A 10 -1.36 13.33 72.35
N TYR A 11 -2.02 12.26 71.92
CA TYR A 11 -1.93 11.76 70.55
C TYR A 11 -2.50 12.86 69.64
N ARG A 12 -1.62 13.66 69.05
CA ARG A 12 -1.98 14.64 68.03
C ARG A 12 -2.21 13.89 66.71
N GLU A 13 -3.47 13.69 66.34
CA GLU A 13 -3.83 13.29 64.99
C GLU A 13 -3.35 14.33 63.96
N PRO A 14 -2.84 13.92 62.79
CA PRO A 14 -2.53 14.85 61.72
C PRO A 14 -3.82 15.36 61.11
N ILE A 15 -4.21 16.58 61.47
CA ILE A 15 -5.15 17.42 60.71
C ILE A 15 -4.54 17.71 59.32
N GLY A 16 -4.71 16.76 58.39
CA GLY A 16 -4.39 16.91 56.98
C GLY A 16 -5.55 17.57 56.25
N SER A 17 -5.41 18.84 55.89
CA SER A 17 -6.45 19.64 55.25
C SER A 17 -6.88 19.07 53.90
N SER A 18 -8.19 18.98 53.68
CA SER A 18 -8.83 18.54 52.43
C SER A 18 -8.46 19.42 51.23
N GLU A 19 -8.07 20.68 51.46
CA GLU A 19 -7.74 21.66 50.43
C GLU A 19 -6.38 21.39 49.72
N GLY A 20 -5.42 20.76 50.40
CA GLY A 20 -4.14 20.38 49.81
C GLY A 20 -4.28 19.26 48.77
N TYR A 21 -5.13 18.28 49.05
CA TYR A 21 -5.38 17.13 48.17
C TYR A 21 -6.16 17.51 46.90
N GLN A 22 -7.02 18.52 46.97
CA GLN A 22 -7.77 19.03 45.82
C GLN A 22 -6.87 19.80 44.84
N ASN A 23 -5.94 20.62 45.36
CA ASN A 23 -4.97 21.35 44.54
C ASN A 23 -3.96 20.42 43.86
N CYS A 24 -3.46 19.38 44.55
CA CYS A 24 -2.57 18.39 43.95
C CYS A 24 -3.22 17.65 42.76
N ARG A 25 -4.49 17.21 42.89
CA ARG A 25 -5.22 16.55 41.79
C ARG A 25 -5.48 17.47 40.60
N LEU A 26 -5.75 18.75 40.84
CA LEU A 26 -5.96 19.75 39.79
C LEU A 26 -4.67 20.04 39.02
N PHE A 27 -3.52 20.09 39.71
CA PHE A 27 -2.23 20.31 39.08
C PHE A 27 -1.80 19.13 38.21
N ASP A 28 -2.04 17.89 38.67
CA ASP A 28 -1.71 16.68 37.92
C ASP A 28 -2.57 16.51 36.67
N THR A 29 -3.86 16.86 36.75
CA THR A 29 -4.78 16.82 35.60
C THR A 29 -4.41 17.87 34.54
N ILE A 30 -4.04 19.09 34.93
CA ILE A 30 -3.54 20.13 34.01
C ILE A 30 -2.23 19.69 33.34
N LYS A 31 -1.31 19.07 34.09
CA LYS A 31 -0.03 18.58 33.57
C LYS A 31 -0.21 17.40 32.60
N MET A 32 -1.16 16.51 32.88
CA MET A 32 -1.54 15.41 31.98
C MET A 32 -2.24 15.92 30.72
N LEU A 33 -3.10 16.94 30.83
CA LEU A 33 -3.78 17.56 29.69
C LEU A 33 -2.79 18.25 28.74
N GLY A 34 -1.81 18.98 29.29
CA GLY A 34 -0.73 19.58 28.50
C GLY A 34 0.14 18.53 27.79
N ARG A 35 0.39 17.38 28.42
CA ARG A 35 1.07 16.24 27.79
C ARG A 35 0.26 15.64 26.64
N ILE A 36 -1.05 15.43 26.83
CA ILE A 36 -1.94 14.88 25.79
C ILE A 36 -2.05 15.85 24.60
N GLN A 37 -2.18 17.15 24.87
CA GLN A 37 -2.16 18.20 23.84
C GLN A 37 -0.84 18.19 23.06
N SER A 38 0.30 18.05 23.74
CA SER A 38 1.62 17.98 23.10
C SER A 38 1.84 16.72 22.25
N ILE A 39 1.32 15.57 22.68
CA ILE A 39 1.41 14.31 21.92
C ILE A 39 0.55 14.41 20.66
N THR A 40 -0.65 14.99 20.78
CA THR A 40 -1.59 15.18 19.68
C THR A 40 -1.04 16.16 18.64
N SER A 41 -0.49 17.30 19.07
CA SER A 41 0.11 18.28 18.15
C SER A 41 1.38 17.75 17.47
N ASN A 42 2.19 16.95 18.17
CA ASN A 42 3.36 16.29 17.59
C ASN A 42 2.98 15.20 16.57
N LEU A 43 1.88 14.46 16.78
CA LEU A 43 1.39 13.48 15.82
C LEU A 43 0.78 14.14 14.58
N LEU A 44 -0.01 15.20 14.76
CA LEU A 44 -0.61 15.95 13.66
C LEU A 44 0.46 16.60 12.77
N SER A 45 1.49 17.19 13.38
CA SER A 45 2.62 17.76 12.63
C SER A 45 3.46 16.71 11.90
N LYS A 46 3.65 15.51 12.48
CA LYS A 46 4.31 14.40 11.77
C LYS A 46 3.47 13.91 10.58
N THR A 47 2.16 13.72 10.78
CA THR A 47 1.25 13.26 9.72
C THR A 47 1.16 14.27 8.57
N SER A 48 1.13 15.57 8.86
CA SER A 48 1.12 16.60 7.82
C SER A 48 2.41 16.57 6.99
N ILE A 49 3.57 16.36 7.62
CA ILE A 49 4.86 16.20 6.93
C ILE A 49 4.85 14.97 6.02
N PHE A 50 4.33 13.83 6.49
CA PHE A 50 4.21 12.63 5.64
C PHE A 50 3.25 12.85 4.48
N ALA A 51 2.10 13.47 4.70
CA ALA A 51 1.15 13.78 3.64
C ALA A 51 1.78 14.68 2.57
N THR A 52 2.47 15.76 2.96
CA THR A 52 3.15 16.64 2.01
C THR A 52 4.27 15.92 1.25
N LYS A 53 5.07 15.08 1.92
CA LYS A 53 6.12 14.28 1.27
C LYS A 53 5.53 13.27 0.28
N THR A 54 4.49 12.55 0.66
CA THR A 54 3.81 11.57 -0.22
C THR A 54 3.22 12.25 -1.45
N VAL A 55 2.61 13.43 -1.29
CA VAL A 55 2.10 14.20 -2.44
C VAL A 55 3.24 14.61 -3.38
N TYR A 56 4.37 15.09 -2.83
CA TYR A 56 5.53 15.47 -3.64
C TYR A 56 6.11 14.26 -4.41
N TYR A 57 6.42 13.17 -3.72
CA TYR A 57 6.95 11.96 -4.36
C TYR A 57 5.95 11.32 -5.31
N GLY A 58 4.65 11.39 -5.00
CA GLY A 58 3.58 10.94 -5.90
C GLY A 58 3.54 11.73 -7.20
N LYS A 59 3.70 13.06 -7.15
CA LYS A 59 3.77 13.91 -8.36
C LYS A 59 5.02 13.60 -9.19
N VAL A 60 6.18 13.49 -8.56
CA VAL A 60 7.43 13.16 -9.25
C VAL A 60 7.33 11.77 -9.89
N GLY A 61 6.83 10.78 -9.15
CA GLY A 61 6.58 9.43 -9.66
C GLY A 61 5.60 9.42 -10.83
N ALA A 62 4.53 10.23 -10.78
CA ALA A 62 3.58 10.36 -11.86
C ALA A 62 4.23 10.94 -13.14
N GLU A 63 5.00 12.02 -13.03
CA GLU A 63 5.70 12.61 -14.18
C GLU A 63 6.74 11.65 -14.77
N LEU A 64 7.49 10.93 -13.92
CA LEU A 64 8.42 9.89 -14.38
C LEU A 64 7.67 8.76 -15.09
N SER A 65 6.56 8.27 -14.52
CA SER A 65 5.76 7.20 -15.12
C SER A 65 5.20 7.60 -16.49
N LYS A 66 4.81 8.87 -16.66
CA LYS A 66 4.35 9.42 -17.94
C LYS A 66 5.45 9.41 -18.99
N GLN A 67 6.67 9.80 -18.61
CA GLN A 67 7.80 9.78 -19.54
C GLN A 67 8.14 8.35 -19.97
N VAL A 68 8.14 7.40 -19.02
CA VAL A 68 8.37 5.98 -19.32
C VAL A 68 7.26 5.44 -20.23
N TYR A 69 5.99 5.75 -19.95
CA TYR A 69 4.86 5.30 -20.77
C TYR A 69 4.98 5.72 -22.24
N LEU A 70 5.42 6.96 -22.49
CA LEU A 70 5.61 7.47 -23.85
C LEU A 70 6.89 6.93 -24.51
N LYS A 71 8.02 6.89 -23.78
CA LYS A 71 9.31 6.44 -24.31
C LYS A 71 9.34 4.95 -24.61
N GLU A 72 8.75 4.14 -23.73
CA GLU A 72 8.66 2.68 -23.90
C GLU A 72 7.53 2.26 -24.85
N LYS A 73 6.84 3.22 -25.47
CA LYS A 73 5.71 2.98 -26.38
C LYS A 73 4.65 2.05 -25.76
N LEU A 74 4.36 2.24 -24.47
CA LEU A 74 3.26 1.55 -23.80
C LEU A 74 1.88 2.07 -24.23
N GLN A 75 1.85 3.12 -25.05
CA GLN A 75 0.64 3.58 -25.71
C GLN A 75 0.08 2.52 -26.66
N PRO A 76 -1.24 2.35 -26.74
CA PRO A 76 -1.84 1.45 -27.70
C PRO A 76 -1.41 1.87 -29.12
N PRO A 77 -1.04 0.91 -29.98
CA PRO A 77 -0.60 1.21 -31.34
C PRO A 77 -1.74 1.81 -32.16
N SER A 78 -1.38 2.48 -33.26
CA SER A 78 -2.37 2.99 -34.21
C SER A 78 -3.16 1.83 -34.85
N ILE A 79 -4.38 2.12 -35.30
CA ILE A 79 -5.26 1.12 -35.93
C ILE A 79 -4.58 0.49 -37.16
N ASP A 80 -3.82 1.27 -37.93
CA ASP A 80 -3.11 0.76 -39.11
C ASP A 80 -1.93 -0.15 -38.75
N GLU A 81 -1.19 0.15 -37.67
CA GLU A 81 -0.17 -0.76 -37.14
C GLU A 81 -0.79 -2.06 -36.65
N PHE A 82 -1.94 -1.99 -35.97
CA PHE A 82 -2.67 -3.18 -35.53
C PHE A 82 -3.11 -4.05 -36.71
N LYS A 83 -3.67 -3.45 -37.77
CA LYS A 83 -4.03 -4.17 -39.01
C LYS A 83 -2.83 -4.86 -39.63
N ARG A 84 -1.68 -4.18 -39.71
CA ARG A 84 -0.44 -4.75 -40.26
C ARG A 84 0.04 -5.95 -39.45
N ALA A 85 0.03 -5.84 -38.12
CA ALA A 85 0.40 -6.94 -37.23
C ALA A 85 -0.55 -8.15 -37.39
N TYR A 86 -1.87 -7.90 -37.44
CA TYR A 86 -2.87 -8.94 -37.62
C TYR A 86 -2.74 -9.67 -38.96
N ILE A 87 -2.63 -8.92 -40.06
CA ILE A 87 -2.44 -9.48 -41.41
C ILE A 87 -1.14 -10.29 -41.47
N GLY A 88 -0.05 -9.77 -40.90
CA GLY A 88 1.22 -10.47 -40.83
C GLY A 88 1.11 -11.82 -40.09
N LEU A 89 0.50 -11.83 -38.91
CA LEU A 89 0.25 -13.06 -38.15
C LEU A 89 -0.64 -14.05 -38.92
N TYR A 90 -1.66 -13.56 -39.60
CA TYR A 90 -2.56 -14.38 -40.41
C TYR A 90 -1.83 -15.07 -41.58
N HIS A 91 -0.98 -14.35 -42.31
CA HIS A 91 -0.19 -14.96 -43.39
C HIS A 91 0.83 -15.97 -42.85
N ILE A 92 1.46 -15.67 -41.72
CA ILE A 92 2.42 -16.58 -41.07
C ILE A 92 1.71 -17.86 -40.62
N SER A 93 0.54 -17.76 -39.99
CA SER A 93 -0.19 -18.95 -39.52
C SER A 93 -0.63 -19.85 -40.68
N LEU A 94 -1.12 -19.27 -41.78
CA LEU A 94 -1.45 -20.02 -43.00
C LEU A 94 -0.23 -20.68 -43.64
N PHE A 95 0.90 -19.98 -43.68
CA PHE A 95 2.15 -20.51 -44.22
C PHE A 95 2.61 -21.75 -43.45
N TYR A 96 2.63 -21.69 -42.11
CA TYR A 96 3.01 -22.82 -41.26
C TYR A 96 1.99 -23.95 -41.27
N ALA A 97 0.69 -23.64 -41.32
CA ALA A 97 -0.36 -24.66 -41.43
C ALA A 97 -0.23 -25.51 -42.70
N SER A 98 0.23 -24.90 -43.79
CA SER A 98 0.44 -25.58 -45.07
C SER A 98 1.71 -26.44 -45.10
N ARG A 99 2.62 -26.30 -44.12
CA ARG A 99 3.93 -26.98 -44.08
C ARG A 99 4.28 -27.49 -42.68
N PRO A 100 3.66 -28.60 -42.23
CA PRO A 100 3.87 -29.12 -40.87
C PRO A 100 5.31 -29.59 -40.61
N LYS A 101 6.06 -29.99 -41.66
CA LYS A 101 7.46 -30.44 -41.53
C LYS A 101 8.40 -29.31 -41.08
N ASP A 102 8.12 -28.08 -41.49
CA ASP A 102 8.94 -26.91 -41.14
C ASP A 102 8.80 -26.58 -39.64
N ILE A 103 7.61 -26.78 -39.06
CA ILE A 103 7.36 -26.57 -37.63
C ILE A 103 8.19 -27.55 -36.78
N VAL A 104 8.22 -28.82 -37.17
CA VAL A 104 8.99 -29.84 -36.42
C VAL A 104 10.49 -29.53 -36.45
N ASN A 105 11.00 -29.07 -37.59
CA ASN A 105 12.40 -28.66 -37.71
C ASN A 105 12.70 -27.39 -36.91
N LEU A 106 11.77 -26.42 -36.88
CA LEU A 106 11.88 -25.21 -36.07
C LEU A 106 11.96 -25.53 -34.57
N VAL A 107 11.08 -26.41 -34.08
CA VAL A 107 11.06 -26.80 -32.66
C VAL A 107 12.36 -27.49 -32.25
N LYS A 108 12.92 -28.33 -33.13
CA LYS A 108 14.22 -28.99 -32.91
C LYS A 108 15.40 -28.01 -32.90
N ALA A 109 15.25 -26.85 -33.55
CA ALA A 109 16.29 -25.84 -33.64
C ALA A 109 16.31 -24.87 -32.44
N PHE A 110 15.30 -24.89 -31.56
CA PHE A 110 15.25 -23.98 -30.40
C PHE A 110 16.32 -24.32 -29.35
N LYS A 111 16.96 -23.26 -28.83
CA LYS A 111 17.88 -23.35 -27.71
C LYS A 111 17.13 -23.14 -26.38
N LYS A 112 17.78 -23.52 -25.28
CA LYS A 112 17.22 -23.35 -23.92
C LYS A 112 16.90 -21.89 -23.59
N ASP A 113 17.71 -20.95 -24.08
CA ASP A 113 17.51 -19.51 -23.84
C ASP A 113 16.24 -18.98 -24.51
N ASP A 114 15.86 -19.53 -25.66
CA ASP A 114 14.66 -19.12 -26.39
C ASP A 114 13.41 -19.55 -25.63
N TYR A 115 13.44 -20.76 -25.03
CA TYR A 115 12.32 -21.27 -24.22
C TYR A 115 12.03 -20.35 -23.02
N ILE A 116 13.06 -19.85 -22.35
CA ILE A 116 12.91 -18.93 -21.21
C ILE A 116 12.25 -17.63 -21.68
N LYS A 117 12.68 -17.08 -22.82
CA LYS A 117 12.09 -15.86 -23.39
C LYS A 117 10.62 -16.05 -23.76
N TYR A 118 10.29 -17.11 -24.50
CA TYR A 118 8.91 -17.39 -24.90
C TYR A 118 8.01 -17.65 -23.69
N THR A 119 8.51 -18.38 -22.68
CA THR A 119 7.81 -18.56 -21.41
C THR A 119 7.57 -17.24 -20.69
N ALA A 120 8.57 -16.37 -20.61
CA ALA A 120 8.42 -15.05 -19.99
C ALA A 120 7.34 -14.22 -20.72
N PHE A 121 7.35 -14.20 -22.06
CA PHE A 121 6.30 -13.56 -22.85
C PHE A 121 4.93 -14.18 -22.62
N PHE A 122 4.84 -15.51 -22.52
CA PHE A 122 3.59 -16.21 -22.25
C PHE A 122 3.01 -15.84 -20.88
N VAL A 123 3.85 -15.82 -19.83
CA VAL A 123 3.45 -15.38 -18.48
C VAL A 123 3.01 -13.92 -18.50
N GLN A 124 3.70 -13.06 -19.25
CA GLN A 124 3.32 -11.66 -19.43
C GLN A 124 1.93 -11.52 -20.06
N LEU A 125 1.63 -12.30 -21.11
CA LEU A 125 0.32 -12.30 -21.77
C LEU A 125 -0.79 -12.78 -20.84
N LEU A 126 -0.54 -13.85 -20.06
CA LEU A 126 -1.48 -14.33 -19.04
C LEU A 126 -1.72 -13.29 -17.94
N GLY A 127 -0.67 -12.55 -17.55
CA GLY A 127 -0.77 -11.44 -16.62
C GLY A 127 -1.68 -10.34 -17.15
N PHE A 128 -1.45 -9.87 -18.39
CA PHE A 128 -2.29 -8.83 -19.01
C PHE A 128 -3.74 -9.29 -19.23
N TYR A 129 -3.96 -10.56 -19.60
CA TYR A 129 -5.30 -11.14 -19.67
C TYR A 129 -6.03 -11.06 -18.32
N SER A 130 -5.34 -11.45 -17.25
CA SER A 130 -5.89 -11.40 -15.88
C SER A 130 -6.20 -9.96 -15.42
N VAL A 131 -5.34 -9.01 -15.76
CA VAL A 131 -5.58 -7.57 -15.51
C VAL A 131 -6.81 -7.09 -16.29
N GLY A 132 -6.96 -7.51 -17.55
CA GLY A 132 -8.14 -7.22 -18.37
C GLY A 132 -9.44 -7.74 -17.74
N GLU A 133 -9.42 -8.97 -17.22
CA GLU A 133 -10.55 -9.58 -16.49
C GLU A 133 -10.90 -8.80 -15.20
N ILE A 134 -9.90 -8.29 -14.47
CA ILE A 134 -10.11 -7.47 -13.27
C ILE A 134 -10.75 -6.12 -13.65
N VAL A 135 -10.25 -5.47 -14.70
CA VAL A 135 -10.78 -4.19 -15.19
C VAL A 135 -12.20 -4.37 -15.75
N GLY A 136 -12.43 -5.41 -16.55
CA GLY A 136 -13.73 -5.72 -17.12
C GLY A 136 -14.79 -6.04 -16.07
N ARG A 137 -14.42 -6.78 -15.01
CA ARG A 137 -15.34 -7.11 -13.90
C ARG A 137 -15.39 -6.03 -12.82
N ARG A 138 -14.48 -5.05 -12.83
CA ARG A 138 -14.33 -3.99 -11.81
C ARG A 138 -14.28 -4.55 -10.38
N LYS A 139 -13.75 -5.76 -10.22
CA LYS A 139 -13.61 -6.46 -8.93
C LYS A 139 -12.20 -7.01 -8.81
N LEU A 140 -11.54 -6.66 -7.71
CA LEU A 140 -10.15 -7.04 -7.46
C LEU A 140 -10.04 -8.42 -6.78
N VAL A 141 -11.06 -8.82 -5.99
CA VAL A 141 -11.08 -10.10 -5.27
C VAL A 141 -12.49 -10.69 -5.29
N GLY A 142 -12.60 -11.95 -5.74
CA GLY A 142 -13.70 -12.88 -5.44
C GLY A 142 -15.12 -12.49 -5.87
N TYR A 143 -15.97 -13.50 -6.12
CA TYR A 143 -17.41 -13.33 -6.03
C TYR A 143 -17.80 -13.36 -4.55
N LYS A 144 -18.75 -12.53 -4.13
CA LYS A 144 -19.36 -12.67 -2.82
C LYS A 144 -20.18 -13.96 -2.85
N ASP A 145 -19.79 -14.97 -2.10
CA ASP A 145 -20.66 -16.11 -1.83
C ASP A 145 -21.82 -15.64 -0.97
N TYR A 146 -23.04 -15.74 -1.48
CA TYR A 146 -24.27 -15.42 -0.74
C TYR A 146 -24.80 -16.65 0.05
N ASN A 147 -24.07 -17.77 0.05
CA ASN A 147 -24.49 -19.06 0.62
C ASN A 147 -24.09 -19.23 2.10
N ASN A 148 -24.39 -18.26 2.96
CA ASN A 148 -24.30 -18.42 4.43
C ASN A 148 -25.52 -17.80 5.13
N HIS A 149 -26.71 -18.24 4.73
CA HIS A 149 -27.90 -18.11 5.53
C HIS A 149 -28.59 -19.49 5.52
N HIS A 150 -28.41 -20.24 6.59
CA HIS A 150 -29.31 -21.26 7.15
C HIS A 150 -28.85 -21.54 8.59
#